data_AF-A0A924MTD0-F1
#
_entry.id   AF-A0A924MTD0-F1
#
_cell.length_a   1.000
_cell.length_b   1.000
_cell.length_c   1.000
_cell.angle_alpha   90.00
_cell.angle_beta   90.00
_cell.angle_gamma   90.00
#
_symmetry.space_group_name_H-M   'P 1'
#
loop_
_entity.id
_entity.type
_entity.pdbx_description
1 polymer ?
#
loop_
_entity_poly.entity_id
_entity_poly.type
_entity_poly.pdbx_seq_one_letter_code
_entity_poly.pdbx_strand_id
1 'polypeptide(L)'
;MLSLQQLGSRIRSLRKASGLSADAVARLAGVHRNTLLGFERGTGNLELSNFLAICAALDVSIGLSPTAIAESVAAGNEGELRQTELQRRLGALTAHGAD
;
A
#
# COMPACT_ATOMS: atom_id res chain seq x y z
N MET A 1 6.33 12.89 8.10
CA MET A 1 5.36 12.44 9.12
C MET A 1 4.18 11.79 8.41
N LEU A 2 3.77 10.59 8.81
CA LEU A 2 2.55 9.93 8.31
C LEU A 2 1.34 10.64 8.92
N SER A 3 0.54 11.33 8.11
CA SER A 3 -0.71 11.95 8.58
C SER A 3 -1.94 11.15 8.14
N LEU A 4 -3.03 11.24 8.92
CA LEU A 4 -4.32 10.65 8.54
C LEU A 4 -4.84 11.19 7.19
N GLN A 5 -4.49 12.43 6.83
CA GLN A 5 -4.83 13.03 5.54
C GLN A 5 -4.10 12.34 4.39
N GLN A 6 -2.81 11.99 4.56
CA GLN A 6 -2.06 11.26 3.55
C GLN A 6 -2.65 9.85 3.36
N LEU A 7 -2.94 9.14 4.46
CA LEU A 7 -3.55 7.81 4.41
C LEU A 7 -4.93 7.87 3.72
N GLY A 8 -5.78 8.81 4.14
CA GLY A 8 -7.10 9.03 3.55
C GLY A 8 -7.04 9.34 2.05
N SER A 9 -6.11 10.21 1.64
CA SER A 9 -5.94 10.54 0.21
C SER A 9 -5.46 9.34 -0.63
N ARG A 10 -4.63 8.46 -0.05
CA ARG A 10 -4.18 7.23 -0.70
C ARG A 10 -5.35 6.28 -0.93
N ILE A 11 -6.19 6.10 0.08
CA ILE A 11 -7.39 5.25 -0.01
C ILE A 11 -8.39 5.80 -1.02
N ARG A 12 -8.62 7.13 -1.01
CA ARG A 12 -9.45 7.80 -2.02
C ARG A 12 -8.95 7.53 -3.43
N SER A 13 -7.63 7.55 -3.62
CA SER A 13 -6.99 7.30 -4.92
C SER A 13 -7.17 5.85 -5.35
N LEU A 14 -6.94 4.89 -4.47
CA LEU A 14 -7.15 3.45 -4.72
C LEU A 14 -8.60 3.14 -5.07
N ARG A 15 -9.55 3.72 -4.33
CA ARG A 15 -10.98 3.57 -4.62
C ARG A 15 -11.32 4.09 -6.02
N LYS A 16 -10.84 5.28 -6.38
CA LYS A 16 -11.08 5.87 -7.70
C LYS A 16 -10.46 5.02 -8.81
N ALA A 17 -9.25 4.51 -8.62
CA ALA A 17 -8.59 3.61 -9.57
C ALA A 17 -9.38 2.30 -9.76
N SER A 18 -10.04 1.83 -8.71
CA SER A 18 -10.91 0.65 -8.75
C SER A 18 -12.29 0.91 -9.38
N GLY A 19 -12.58 2.14 -9.81
CA GLY A 19 -13.87 2.52 -10.41
C GLY A 19 -15.05 2.54 -9.43
N LEU A 20 -14.81 2.39 -8.13
CA LEU A 20 -15.86 2.27 -7.13
C LEU A 20 -16.28 3.63 -6.58
N SER A 21 -17.58 3.83 -6.40
CA SER A 21 -18.11 4.99 -5.69
C SER A 21 -17.85 4.86 -4.18
N ALA A 22 -17.84 5.98 -3.46
CA ALA A 22 -17.73 5.97 -1.99
C ALA A 22 -18.88 5.17 -1.36
N ASP A 23 -20.07 5.28 -1.94
CA ASP A 23 -21.24 4.56 -1.46
C ASP A 23 -21.14 3.03 -1.68
N ALA A 24 -20.55 2.61 -2.81
CA ALA A 24 -20.29 1.21 -3.07
C ALA A 24 -19.27 0.61 -2.09
N VAL A 25 -18.14 1.29 -1.85
CA VAL A 25 -17.14 0.82 -0.89
C VAL A 25 -17.68 0.82 0.53
N ALA A 26 -18.44 1.84 0.92
CA ALA A 26 -19.05 1.90 2.24
C ALA A 26 -19.97 0.70 2.50
N ARG A 27 -20.79 0.33 1.52
CA ARG A 27 -21.62 -0.89 1.60
C ARG A 27 -20.79 -2.16 1.68
N LEU A 28 -19.78 -2.31 0.82
CA LEU A 28 -18.91 -3.50 0.81
C LEU A 28 -18.14 -3.66 2.13
N ALA A 29 -17.70 -2.55 2.72
CA ALA A 29 -16.99 -2.53 3.98
C ALA A 29 -17.91 -2.57 5.22
N GLY A 30 -19.24 -2.53 5.05
CA GLY A 30 -20.19 -2.49 6.16
C GLY A 30 -20.10 -1.23 7.02
N VAL A 31 -19.65 -0.10 6.46
CA VAL A 31 -19.49 1.18 7.17
C VAL A 31 -20.45 2.23 6.65
N HIS A 32 -20.71 3.27 7.46
CA HIS A 32 -21.45 4.43 6.96
C HIS A 32 -20.65 5.19 5.90
N ARG A 33 -21.34 5.66 4.86
CA ARG A 33 -20.77 6.52 3.80
C ARG A 33 -20.02 7.73 4.37
N ASN A 34 -20.55 8.35 5.43
CA ASN A 34 -19.90 9.49 6.10
C ASN A 34 -18.59 9.09 6.78
N THR A 35 -18.49 7.89 7.32
CA THR A 35 -17.26 7.34 7.89
C THR A 35 -16.19 7.20 6.81
N LEU A 36 -16.53 6.65 5.64
CA LEU A 36 -15.61 6.56 4.52
C LEU A 36 -15.18 7.95 4.02
N LEU A 37 -16.11 8.90 3.87
CA LEU A 37 -15.76 10.26 3.43
C LEU A 37 -14.95 11.04 4.47
N GLY A 38 -15.20 10.81 5.76
CA GLY A 38 -14.38 11.34 6.84
C GLY A 38 -12.96 10.76 6.76
N PHE A 39 -12.86 9.45 6.57
CA PHE A 39 -11.58 8.77 6.39
C PHE A 39 -10.78 9.31 5.22
N GLU A 40 -11.39 9.42 4.03
CA GLU A 40 -10.73 9.94 2.83
C GLU A 40 -10.22 11.38 2.97
N ARG A 41 -10.84 12.16 3.86
CA ARG A 41 -10.43 13.54 4.19
C ARG A 41 -9.40 13.58 5.31
N GLY A 42 -9.11 12.45 5.96
CA GLY A 42 -8.27 12.38 7.16
C GLY A 42 -8.91 13.05 8.38
N THR A 43 -10.24 13.07 8.45
CA THR A 43 -11.03 13.74 9.49
C THR A 43 -11.89 12.74 10.26
N GLY A 44 -11.98 12.91 11.58
CA GLY A 44 -12.84 12.10 12.45
C GLY A 44 -12.10 11.00 13.23
N ASN A 45 -12.84 10.28 14.06
CA ASN A 45 -12.31 9.17 14.83
C ASN A 45 -12.25 7.91 13.96
N LEU A 46 -11.04 7.46 13.65
CA LEU A 46 -10.80 6.32 12.78
C LEU A 46 -10.57 5.07 13.60
N GLU A 47 -11.59 4.22 13.66
CA GLU A 47 -11.42 2.89 14.20
C GLU A 47 -10.62 2.02 13.22
N LEU A 48 -9.64 1.30 13.76
CA LEU A 48 -8.81 0.39 12.97
C LEU A 48 -9.65 -0.69 12.28
N SER A 49 -10.72 -1.16 12.91
CA SER A 49 -11.71 -2.09 12.35
C SER A 49 -12.29 -1.58 11.02
N ASN A 50 -12.77 -0.33 10.99
CA ASN A 50 -13.33 0.30 9.81
C ASN A 50 -12.27 0.47 8.71
N PHE A 51 -11.03 0.80 9.08
CA PHE A 51 -9.94 0.88 8.13
C PHE A 51 -9.66 -0.48 7.47
N LEU A 52 -9.54 -1.55 8.26
CA LEU A 52 -9.31 -2.90 7.75
C LEU A 52 -10.45 -3.37 6.84
N ALA A 53 -11.71 -3.07 7.21
CA ALA A 53 -12.87 -3.39 6.39
C ALA A 53 -12.86 -2.67 5.03
N ILE A 54 -12.46 -1.38 5.01
CA ILE A 54 -12.30 -0.60 3.78
C ILE A 54 -11.18 -1.18 2.91
N CYS A 55 -10.06 -1.57 3.50
CA CYS A 55 -8.97 -2.20 2.78
C CYS A 55 -9.38 -3.54 2.16
N ALA A 56 -10.11 -4.37 2.91
CA ALA A 56 -10.68 -5.62 2.38
C ALA A 56 -11.65 -5.36 1.22
N ALA A 57 -12.53 -4.35 1.35
CA ALA A 57 -13.48 -3.97 0.29
C ALA A 57 -12.80 -3.44 -0.99
N LEU A 58 -11.56 -2.94 -0.87
CA LEU A 58 -10.75 -2.46 -1.99
C LEU A 58 -9.72 -3.49 -2.48
N ASP A 59 -9.71 -4.69 -1.91
CA ASP A 59 -8.70 -5.73 -2.17
C ASP A 59 -7.25 -5.24 -1.97
N VAL A 60 -7.03 -4.51 -0.87
CA VAL A 60 -5.73 -3.93 -0.52
C VAL A 60 -5.14 -4.63 0.69
N SER A 61 -3.91 -5.14 0.54
CA SER A 61 -3.13 -5.69 1.64
C SER A 61 -2.37 -4.59 2.41
N ILE A 62 -2.37 -4.69 3.74
CA ILE A 62 -1.63 -3.77 4.62
C ILE A 62 -0.40 -4.49 5.17
N GLY A 63 0.78 -3.88 4.98
CA GLY A 63 2.02 -4.31 5.59
C GLY A 63 2.41 -3.42 6.78
N LEU A 64 2.72 -4.02 7.92
CA LEU A 64 3.33 -3.35 9.06
C LEU A 64 4.81 -3.71 9.10
N SER A 65 5.68 -2.70 9.08
CA SER A 65 7.13 -2.87 9.07
C SER A 65 7.78 -1.98 10.12
N PRO A 66 8.84 -2.45 10.82
CA PRO A 66 9.70 -1.57 11.58
C PRO A 66 10.24 -0.42 10.73
N THR A 67 10.40 0.77 11.32
CA THR A 67 10.86 1.98 10.63
C THR A 67 12.20 1.78 9.92
N ALA A 68 13.13 1.04 10.53
CA ALA A 68 14.44 0.71 9.96
C ALA A 68 14.37 -0.06 8.62
N ILE A 69 13.23 -0.69 8.32
CA ILE A 69 13.00 -1.50 7.11
C ILE A 69 12.03 -0.78 6.14
N ALA A 70 11.28 0.24 6.60
CA ALA A 70 10.31 0.94 5.76
C ALA A 70 10.95 1.66 4.55
N GLU A 71 12.17 2.19 4.72
CA GLU A 71 12.91 2.88 3.65
C GLU A 71 13.33 1.95 2.52
N SER A 72 13.70 0.70 2.84
CA SER A 72 14.11 -0.28 1.84
C SER A 72 12.92 -0.86 1.07
N VAL A 73 11.74 -0.96 1.71
CA VAL A 73 10.48 -1.40 1.08
C VAL A 73 9.86 -0.31 0.20
N ALA A 74 9.85 0.96 0.65
CA ALA A 74 9.38 2.07 -0.17
C ALA A 74 10.18 2.21 -1.47
N ALA A 75 11.49 1.95 -1.40
CA ALA A 75 12.40 1.97 -2.54
C ALA A 75 12.43 0.65 -3.35
N GLY A 76 11.61 -0.34 -3.00
CA GLY A 76 11.57 -1.66 -3.66
C GLY A 76 10.37 -1.87 -4.60
N ASN A 77 9.43 -0.92 -4.66
CA ASN A 77 8.23 -1.01 -5.51
C ASN A 77 8.37 -0.25 -6.84
N GLU A 78 9.41 0.55 -7.02
CA GLU A 78 9.82 1.03 -8.34
C GLU A 78 10.80 0.00 -8.90
N GLY A 79 10.43 -0.62 -10.02
CA GLY A 79 11.09 -1.77 -10.61
C GLY A 79 12.51 -1.52 -11.14
N GLU A 80 13.45 -1.20 -10.25
CA GLU A 80 14.85 -1.52 -10.43
C GLU A 80 15.14 -2.76 -9.59
N LEU A 81 15.18 -3.91 -10.26
CA LEU A 81 15.76 -5.14 -9.73
C LEU A 81 17.18 -4.81 -9.26
N ARG A 82 17.34 -4.47 -7.97
CA ARG A 82 18.65 -4.37 -7.33
C ARG A 82 19.25 -5.77 -7.42
N GLN A 83 20.18 -5.95 -8.36
CA GLN A 83 20.93 -7.20 -8.49
C GLN A 83 21.56 -7.47 -7.13
N THR A 84 21.07 -8.50 -6.44
CA THR A 84 21.60 -8.89 -5.13
C THR A 84 23.08 -9.25 -5.29
N GLU A 85 23.86 -9.11 -4.21
CA GLU A 85 25.28 -9.47 -4.22
C GLU A 85 25.50 -10.93 -4.68
N LEU A 86 24.55 -11.83 -4.35
CA LEU A 86 24.55 -13.20 -4.83
C LEU A 86 24.39 -13.27 -6.37
N GLN A 87 23.43 -12.53 -6.94
CA GLN A 87 23.22 -12.47 -8.39
C GLN A 87 24.41 -11.85 -9.13
N ARG A 88 25.08 -10.85 -8.52
CA ARG A 88 26.30 -10.24 -9.07
C ARG A 88 27.45 -11.25 -9.12
N ARG A 89 27.69 -11.97 -8.02
CA ARG A 89 28.75 -12.99 -7.95
C ARG A 89 28.48 -14.18 -8.88
N LEU A 90 27.22 -14.61 -8.97
CA LEU A 90 26.85 -15.71 -9.87
C LEU A 90 27.07 -15.32 -11.34
N GLY A 91 26.69 -14.09 -11.73
CA GLY A 91 26.93 -13.58 -13.09
C GLY A 91 28.42 -13.52 -13.45
N ALA A 92 29.28 -13.08 -12.51
CA ALA A 92 30.72 -13.04 -12.70
C ALA A 92 31.34 -14.43 -12.91
N LEU A 93 30.82 -15.45 -12.21
CA LEU A 93 31.26 -16.84 -12.38
C LEU A 93 30.80 -17.44 -13.72
N THR A 94 29.59 -17.14 -14.17
CA THR A 94 29.08 -17.63 -15.46
C THR A 94 29.77 -16.96 -16.67
N ALA A 95 30.27 -15.74 -16.52
CA ALA A 95 30.98 -15.02 -17.58
C ALA A 95 32.43 -15.52 -17.80
N HIS A 96 33.04 -16.17 -16.80
CA HIS A 96 34.40 -16.70 -16.86
C HIS A 96 34.51 -18.17 -17.33
N GLY A 97 33.39 -18.80 -17.72
CA GLY A 97 33.35 -20.20 -18.14
C GLY A 97 33.11 -20.43 -19.64
N ALA A 98 33.19 -19.39 -20.48
CA ALA A 98 32.86 -19.44 -21.91
C ALA A 98 34.07 -19.35 -22.85
N ASP A 99 35.30 -19.44 -22.32
CA ASP A 99 36.55 -19.55 -23.09
C ASP A 99 37.09 -20.99 -23.10
#